data_AF-A0AAV9MH29-F1
#
_entry.id   AF-A0AAV9MH29-F1
#
_cell.length_a   1.000
_cell.length_b   1.000
_cell.length_c   1.000
_cell.angle_alpha   90.00
_cell.angle_beta   90.00
_cell.angle_gamma   90.00
#
_symmetry.space_group_name_H-M   'P 1'
#
loop_
_entity.id
_entity.type
_entity.pdbx_description
1 polymer ?
#
loop_
_entity_poly.entity_id
_entity_poly.type
_entity_poly.pdbx_seq_one_letter_code
_entity_poly.pdbx_strand_id
1 'polypeptide(L)'
;MLAYAKFMKDLVTKKRVVSFENDERLQHCSAIATRSLVQKKEDPGAFTIPYTIGMLHLAKALCDLGANINLMPLSIYKKLGLGAPKPTAMHLLMADRTVKRPIGVL
;
A
#
# COMPACT_ATOMS: atom_id res chain seq x y z
N MET A 1 -0.92 31.77 -31.12
CA MET A 1 -1.44 30.39 -31.16
C MET A 1 -0.59 29.41 -31.99
N LEU A 2 0.01 29.82 -33.12
CA LEU A 2 0.85 28.93 -33.97
C LEU A 2 2.07 28.30 -33.27
N ALA A 3 2.73 29.06 -32.39
CA ALA A 3 3.97 28.63 -31.72
C ALA A 3 3.75 27.46 -30.75
N TYR A 4 2.63 27.45 -30.02
CA TYR A 4 2.30 26.38 -29.07
C TYR A 4 1.96 25.07 -29.81
N ALA A 5 1.23 25.15 -30.92
CA ALA A 5 0.92 23.99 -31.75
C ALA A 5 2.17 23.35 -32.36
N LYS A 6 3.17 24.18 -32.75
CA LYS A 6 4.46 23.69 -33.24
C LYS A 6 5.25 22.97 -32.14
N PHE A 7 5.30 23.54 -30.93
CA PHE A 7 5.95 22.92 -29.78
C PHE A 7 5.32 21.56 -29.41
N MET A 8 3.99 21.49 -29.37
CA MET A 8 3.28 20.24 -29.08
C MET A 8 3.51 19.17 -30.16
N LYS A 9 3.59 19.57 -31.44
CA LYS A 9 3.97 18.64 -32.52
C LYS A 9 5.38 18.11 -32.31
N ASP A 10 6.37 18.98 -32.10
CA ASP A 10 7.78 18.60 -31.94
C ASP A 10 7.99 17.66 -30.73
N LEU A 11 7.24 17.87 -29.64
CA LEU A 11 7.27 17.00 -28.46
C LEU A 11 6.77 15.59 -28.77
N VAL A 12 5.67 15.49 -29.55
CA VAL A 12 5.06 14.20 -29.94
C VAL A 12 5.93 13.46 -30.94
N THR A 13 6.54 14.14 -31.91
CA THR A 13 7.46 13.51 -32.88
C THR A 13 8.73 13.02 -32.23
N LYS A 14 9.36 13.80 -31.33
CA LYS A 14 10.53 13.34 -30.57
C LYS A 14 10.22 12.09 -29.74
N LYS A 15 9.07 12.06 -29.05
CA LYS A 15 8.64 10.88 -28.28
C LYS A 15 8.46 9.65 -29.16
N ARG A 16 7.96 9.82 -30.40
CA ARG A 16 7.81 8.72 -31.36
C ARG A 16 9.15 8.21 -31.89
N VAL A 17 10.09 9.09 -32.25
CA VAL A 17 11.42 8.66 -32.73
C VAL A 17 12.16 7.87 -31.65
N VAL A 18 12.08 8.31 -30.39
CA VAL A 18 12.67 7.59 -29.22
C VAL A 18 11.98 6.25 -28.94
N SER A 19 10.75 6.01 -29.43
CA SER A 19 10.03 4.74 -29.24
C SER A 19 10.26 3.70 -30.34
N PHE A 20 10.94 4.05 -31.43
CA PHE A 20 11.19 3.16 -32.57
C PHE A 20 12.64 2.69 -32.69
N GLU A 21 13.57 3.22 -31.89
CA GLU A 21 14.87 2.59 -31.73
C GLU A 21 14.70 1.35 -30.85
N ASN A 22 14.90 0.19 -31.47
CA ASN A 22 14.79 -1.15 -30.87
C ASN A 22 15.72 -1.26 -29.65
N ASP A 23 15.17 -0.98 -28.47
CA ASP A 23 15.85 -1.18 -27.21
C ASP A 23 15.47 -2.56 -26.67
N GLU A 24 16.49 -3.32 -26.27
CA GLU A 24 16.50 -4.72 -25.81
C GLU A 24 15.68 -4.97 -24.52
N ARG A 25 14.82 -4.00 -24.16
CA ARG A 25 14.04 -3.90 -22.92
C ARG A 25 12.71 -4.65 -22.95
N LEU A 26 12.28 -5.17 -24.10
CA LEU A 26 11.00 -5.88 -24.18
C LEU A 26 11.01 -7.20 -23.37
N GLN A 27 12.18 -7.79 -23.15
CA GLN A 27 12.33 -9.01 -22.33
C GLN A 27 12.03 -8.79 -20.84
N HIS A 28 12.07 -7.54 -20.35
CA HIS A 28 11.75 -7.25 -18.95
C HIS A 28 10.24 -7.01 -18.72
N CYS A 29 9.44 -6.93 -19.79
CA CYS A 29 8.00 -6.66 -19.71
C CYS A 29 7.13 -7.93 -19.66
N SER A 30 7.67 -9.12 -19.95
CA SER A 30 6.93 -10.38 -19.79
C SER A 30 6.70 -10.74 -18.31
N ALA A 31 7.56 -10.27 -17.41
CA ALA A 31 7.40 -10.42 -15.96
C ALA A 31 6.16 -9.69 -15.41
N ILE A 32 5.62 -8.70 -16.14
CA ILE A 32 4.39 -7.99 -15.77
C ILE A 32 3.15 -8.86 -16.06
N ALA A 33 3.23 -9.78 -17.03
CA ALA A 33 2.14 -10.68 -17.38
C ALA A 33 2.05 -11.91 -16.47
N THR A 34 3.17 -12.35 -15.89
CA THR A 34 3.17 -13.32 -14.80
C THR A 34 2.77 -12.63 -13.50
N ARG A 35 1.47 -12.38 -13.38
CA ARG A 35 0.75 -12.18 -12.11
C ARG A 35 0.75 -13.47 -11.28
N SER A 36 1.87 -14.22 -11.29
CA SER A 36 2.15 -15.23 -10.30
C SER A 36 2.07 -14.51 -8.98
N LEU A 37 1.03 -14.85 -8.21
CA LEU A 37 0.86 -14.48 -6.83
C LEU A 37 2.24 -14.58 -6.18
N VAL A 38 2.90 -13.44 -5.99
CA VAL A 38 4.14 -13.38 -5.23
C VAL A 38 3.67 -13.83 -3.86
N GLN A 39 3.90 -15.11 -3.54
CA GLN A 39 3.68 -15.62 -2.20
C GLN A 39 4.56 -14.75 -1.32
N LYS A 40 3.90 -13.89 -0.54
CA LYS A 40 4.57 -12.96 0.36
C LYS A 40 5.42 -13.83 1.27
N LYS A 41 6.74 -13.84 1.07
CA LYS A 41 7.68 -14.39 2.05
C LYS A 41 7.35 -13.73 3.39
N GLU A 42 7.45 -14.49 4.48
CA GLU A 42 7.39 -13.90 5.81
C GLU A 42 8.37 -12.72 5.83
N ASP A 43 7.83 -11.55 6.16
CA ASP A 43 8.61 -10.33 6.24
C ASP A 43 9.53 -10.49 7.45
N PRO A 44 10.87 -10.41 7.30
CA PRO A 44 11.80 -10.54 8.41
C PRO A 44 11.52 -9.53 9.54
N GLY A 45 10.84 -8.42 9.25
CA GLY A 45 10.45 -7.39 10.21
C GLY A 45 9.08 -7.60 10.87
N ALA A 46 8.31 -8.61 10.46
CA ALA A 46 6.96 -8.88 10.97
C ALA A 46 6.91 -10.20 11.74
N PHE A 47 6.76 -10.10 13.06
CA PHE A 47 6.64 -11.26 13.95
C PHE A 47 5.37 -11.17 14.78
N THR A 48 4.95 -12.28 15.40
CA THR A 48 3.81 -12.25 16.32
C THR A 48 4.24 -12.33 17.78
N ILE A 49 3.65 -11.49 18.63
CA ILE A 49 3.82 -11.54 20.09
C ILE A 49 2.49 -11.82 20.78
N PRO A 50 2.47 -12.58 21.89
CA PRO A 50 1.30 -12.60 22.75
C PRO A 50 1.09 -11.21 23.36
N TYR A 51 -0.17 -10.82 23.55
CA TYR A 51 -0.48 -9.54 24.18
C TYR A 51 -1.78 -9.60 24.97
N THR A 52 -1.85 -8.74 25.99
CA THR A 52 -3.05 -8.54 26.79
C THR A 52 -3.46 -7.08 26.66
N ILE A 53 -4.74 -6.83 26.43
CA ILE A 53 -5.29 -5.47 26.40
C ILE A 53 -6.52 -5.40 27.30
N GLY A 54 -6.42 -4.61 28.38
CA GLY A 54 -7.39 -4.68 29.48
C GLY A 54 -7.47 -6.10 30.05
N MET A 55 -8.68 -6.69 30.01
CA MET A 55 -8.93 -8.07 30.44
C MET A 55 -8.91 -9.10 29.29
N LEU A 56 -8.70 -8.66 28.05
CA LEU A 56 -8.64 -9.57 26.90
C LEU A 56 -7.21 -10.07 26.69
N HIS A 57 -7.01 -11.37 26.91
CA HIS A 57 -5.78 -12.05 26.53
C HIS A 57 -5.86 -12.50 25.07
N LEU A 58 -4.93 -12.06 24.23
CA LEU A 58 -4.90 -12.35 22.80
C LEU A 58 -3.59 -13.06 22.47
N ALA A 59 -3.72 -14.27 21.93
CA ALA A 59 -2.60 -15.17 21.74
C ALA A 59 -1.51 -14.61 20.80
N LYS A 60 -1.89 -13.76 19.84
CA LYS A 60 -0.98 -13.22 18.81
C LYS A 60 -1.42 -11.81 18.37
N ALA A 61 -0.52 -10.84 18.45
CA ALA A 61 -0.53 -9.56 17.74
C ALA A 61 0.62 -9.55 16.73
N LEU A 62 0.38 -8.96 15.56
CA LEU A 62 1.44 -8.68 14.59
C LEU A 62 2.27 -7.47 15.09
N CYS A 63 3.56 -7.68 15.29
CA CYS A 63 4.54 -6.63 15.53
C CYS A 63 5.28 -6.40 14.20
N ASP A 64 5.05 -5.24 13.60
CA ASP A 64 5.70 -4.77 12.38
C ASP A 64 6.58 -3.59 12.76
N LEU A 65 7.91 -3.79 12.78
CA LEU A 65 8.87 -2.73 13.14
C LEU A 65 8.95 -1.63 12.07
N GLY A 66 8.46 -1.89 10.85
CA GLY A 66 8.33 -0.90 9.79
C GLY A 66 7.05 -0.06 9.90
N ALA A 67 6.08 -0.48 10.72
CA ALA A 67 4.86 0.27 10.95
C ALA A 67 5.08 1.35 12.03
N ASN A 68 4.68 2.58 11.72
CA ASN A 68 4.72 3.70 12.66
C ASN A 68 3.42 3.88 13.48
N ILE A 69 2.41 3.04 13.25
CA ILE A 69 1.11 3.09 13.90
C ILE A 69 0.63 1.70 14.32
N ASN A 70 -0.12 1.64 15.41
CA ASN A 70 -0.76 0.41 15.87
C ASN A 70 -2.19 0.33 15.33
N LEU A 71 -2.54 -0.81 14.72
CA LEU A 71 -3.90 -1.07 14.23
C LEU A 71 -4.58 -2.12 15.11
N MET A 72 -5.81 -1.83 15.51
CA MET A 72 -6.67 -2.77 16.22
C MET A 72 -7.85 -3.19 15.32
N PRO A 73 -8.11 -4.50 15.15
CA PRO A 73 -9.31 -4.95 14.47
C PRO A 73 -10.57 -4.48 15.20
N LEU A 74 -11.58 -4.04 14.46
CA LEU A 74 -12.85 -3.57 15.03
C LEU A 74 -13.54 -4.63 15.91
N SER A 75 -13.37 -5.91 15.60
CA SER A 75 -13.91 -7.01 16.39
C SER A 75 -13.32 -7.07 17.80
N ILE A 76 -12.01 -6.81 17.95
CA ILE A 76 -11.33 -6.73 19.24
C ILE A 76 -11.77 -5.45 19.97
N TYR A 77 -11.82 -4.33 19.26
CA TYR A 77 -12.28 -3.06 19.81
C TYR A 77 -13.68 -3.16 20.43
N LYS A 78 -14.63 -3.80 19.71
CA LYS A 78 -15.99 -4.05 20.21
C LYS A 78 -16.01 -4.91 21.46
N LYS A 79 -15.15 -5.93 21.54
CA LYS A 79 -15.04 -6.80 22.72
C LYS A 79 -14.51 -6.07 23.96
N LEU A 80 -13.75 -4.99 23.77
CA LEU A 80 -13.24 -4.17 24.87
C LEU A 80 -14.30 -3.21 25.45
N GLY A 81 -15.43 -3.02 24.77
CA GLY A 81 -16.50 -2.16 25.29
C GLY A 81 -16.12 -0.69 25.44
N LEU A 82 -15.16 -0.19 24.66
CA LEU A 82 -14.60 1.18 24.77
C LEU A 82 -15.53 2.30 24.27
N GLY A 83 -16.79 1.98 23.95
CA GLY A 83 -17.74 2.93 23.35
C GLY A 83 -17.47 3.21 21.87
N ALA A 84 -17.88 4.38 21.40
CA ALA A 84 -17.65 4.81 20.03
C ALA A 84 -16.23 5.42 19.90
N PRO A 85 -15.42 5.02 18.90
CA PRO A 85 -14.11 5.61 18.71
C PRO A 85 -14.24 7.04 18.21
N LYS A 86 -13.23 7.87 18.48
CA LYS A 86 -13.22 9.26 18.01
C LYS A 86 -13.10 9.28 16.49
N PRO A 87 -14.01 9.93 15.74
CA PRO A 87 -13.90 10.03 14.29
C PRO A 87 -12.58 10.65 13.87
N THR A 88 -12.03 10.17 12.76
CA THR A 88 -10.77 10.68 12.20
C THR A 88 -10.89 10.85 10.69
N ALA A 89 -10.18 11.84 10.15
CA ALA A 89 -10.05 12.07 8.72
C ALA A 89 -8.82 11.37 8.11
N MET A 90 -8.14 10.52 8.89
CA MET A 90 -6.91 9.84 8.48
C MET A 90 -7.15 8.82 7.36
N HIS A 91 -6.15 8.67 6.49
CA HIS A 91 -6.07 7.61 5.48
C HIS A 91 -4.75 6.86 5.63
N LEU A 92 -4.80 5.55 5.49
CA LEU A 92 -3.66 4.66 5.63
C LEU A 92 -3.32 4.07 4.27
N LEU A 93 -2.10 4.32 3.80
CA LEU A 93 -1.56 3.63 2.63
C LEU A 93 -0.93 2.32 3.09
N MET A 94 -1.48 1.22 2.60
CA MET A 94 -1.03 -0.13 2.94
C MET A 94 0.09 -0.59 1.99
N ALA A 95 0.83 -1.63 2.38
CA ALA A 95 1.91 -2.21 1.57
C ALA A 95 1.43 -2.76 0.21
N ASP A 96 0.15 -3.16 0.11
CA ASP A 96 -0.51 -3.57 -1.14
C ASP A 96 -0.97 -2.37 -2.00
N ARG A 97 -0.56 -1.15 -1.62
CA ARG A 97 -0.92 0.13 -2.25
C ARG A 97 -2.41 0.47 -2.14
N THR A 98 -3.17 -0.24 -1.31
CA THR A 98 -4.55 0.13 -1.01
C THR A 98 -4.60 1.26 0.00
N VAL A 99 -5.62 2.12 -0.13
CA VAL A 99 -5.90 3.18 0.84
C VAL A 99 -7.06 2.75 1.72
N LYS A 100 -6.84 2.67 3.03
CA LYS A 100 -7.86 2.30 4.02
C LYS A 100 -8.16 3.47 4.94
N ARG A 101 -9.43 3.63 5.33
CA ARG A 101 -9.86 4.61 6.32
C ARG A 101 -10.15 3.89 7.64
N PRO A 102 -9.45 4.22 8.74
CA PRO A 102 -9.83 3.74 10.06
C PRO A 102 -11.19 4.33 10.44
N ILE A 103 -11.95 3.56 11.24
CA ILE A 103 -13.27 3.99 11.73
C ILE A 103 -13.13 5.14 12.73
N GLY A 104 -12.05 5.13 13.50
CA GLY A 104 -11.72 6.17 14.44
C GLY A 104 -10.36 5.93 15.08
N VAL A 105 -10.02 6.81 16.01
CA VAL A 105 -8.84 6.72 16.86
C VAL A 105 -9.27 6.63 18.32
N LEU A 106 -8.36 6.09 19.14
CA LEU A 106 -8.47 6.09 20.59
C LEU A 106 -7.81 7.34 21.16
#